data_AF-A0A7S2LAU9-F1
#
_entry.id   AF-A0A7S2LAU9-F1
#
_cell.length_a   1.000
_cell.length_b   1.000
_cell.length_c   1.000
_cell.angle_alpha   90.00
_cell.angle_beta   90.00
_cell.angle_gamma   90.00
#
_symmetry.space_group_name_H-M   'P 1'
#
loop_
_entity.id
_entity.type
_entity.pdbx_description
1 polymer ?
#
loop_
_entity_poly.entity_id
_entity_poly.type
_entity_poly.pdbx_seq_one_letter_code
_entity_poly.pdbx_strand_id
1 'polypeptide(L)'
;MSDPTLIAEIKSAVTIPVMAKARIGHFVESQILEACEIDYIDESEVLTMADDVNHIDKTKFTTPFVCGCRNLGEALRRIAEGAAMLRTKGEAGTGNVVEAVRHARTVQAEIKQLTVMSEDELFVAAKHLQAPYELVKQVASTGKLPVVNFAAGGVATPADAALMMQLGMDGVFVGSGIFKSEKPEVRAKAIVQAVTHYKD
;
A
#
# COMPACT_ATOMS: atom_id res chain seq x y z
N MET A 1 -7.59 -9.57 -12.64
CA MET A 1 -8.25 -8.26 -12.85
C MET A 1 -9.78 -8.44 -12.89
N SER A 2 -10.56 -7.45 -12.44
CA SER A 2 -12.03 -7.45 -12.58
C SER A 2 -12.48 -7.20 -14.03
N ASP A 3 -13.72 -7.56 -14.36
CA ASP A 3 -14.30 -7.26 -15.69
C ASP A 3 -14.29 -5.74 -15.96
N PRO A 4 -13.78 -5.27 -17.11
CA PRO A 4 -13.80 -3.86 -17.50
C PRO A 4 -15.18 -3.20 -17.44
N THR A 5 -16.25 -3.96 -17.71
CA THR A 5 -17.63 -3.47 -17.63
C THR A 5 -17.99 -3.05 -16.21
N LEU A 6 -17.66 -3.89 -15.23
CA LEU A 6 -17.87 -3.59 -13.81
C LEU A 6 -17.06 -2.36 -13.37
N ILE A 7 -15.83 -2.20 -13.88
CA ILE A 7 -15.00 -1.03 -13.58
C ILE A 7 -15.66 0.24 -14.13
N ALA A 8 -16.16 0.21 -15.36
CA ALA A 8 -16.83 1.36 -15.97
C ALA A 8 -18.12 1.74 -15.22
N GLU A 9 -18.90 0.76 -14.76
CA GLU A 9 -20.09 0.98 -13.94
C GLU A 9 -19.74 1.66 -12.62
N ILE A 10 -18.71 1.19 -11.90
CA ILE A 10 -18.26 1.79 -10.63
C ILE A 10 -17.78 3.23 -10.86
N LYS A 11 -16.95 3.46 -11.89
CA LYS A 11 -16.47 4.81 -12.24
C LYS A 11 -17.63 5.77 -12.53
N SER A 12 -18.68 5.29 -13.19
CA SER A 12 -19.86 6.11 -13.49
C SER A 12 -20.72 6.41 -12.25
N ALA A 13 -20.61 5.59 -11.20
CA ALA A 13 -21.42 5.69 -10.00
C ALA A 13 -20.84 6.64 -8.93
N VAL A 14 -19.56 7.02 -9.02
CA VAL A 14 -18.89 7.82 -7.99
C VAL A 14 -18.04 8.95 -8.59
N THR A 15 -17.82 10.01 -7.81
CA THR A 15 -16.96 11.14 -8.19
C THR A 15 -15.59 11.10 -7.51
N ILE A 16 -15.34 10.11 -6.66
CA ILE A 16 -14.06 9.90 -5.99
C ILE A 16 -13.15 9.01 -6.86
N PRO A 17 -11.82 9.07 -6.68
CA PRO A 17 -10.90 8.19 -7.41
C PRO A 17 -11.25 6.71 -7.24
N VAL A 18 -11.19 5.96 -8.33
CA VAL A 18 -11.43 4.52 -8.39
C VAL A 18 -10.11 3.80 -8.62
N MET A 19 -9.85 2.77 -7.81
CA MET A 19 -8.69 1.91 -7.95
C MET A 19 -9.09 0.52 -8.40
N ALA A 20 -8.25 -0.16 -9.18
CA ALA A 20 -8.46 -1.55 -9.58
C ALA A 20 -7.20 -2.39 -9.39
N LYS A 21 -7.39 -3.70 -9.18
CA LYS A 21 -6.29 -4.64 -8.92
C LYS A 21 -5.82 -5.34 -10.18
N ALA A 22 -4.51 -5.37 -10.36
CA ALA A 22 -3.82 -6.27 -11.29
C ALA A 22 -3.04 -7.33 -10.51
N ARG A 23 -2.87 -8.51 -11.10
CA ARG A 23 -1.99 -9.55 -10.55
C ARG A 23 -0.53 -9.09 -10.57
N ILE A 24 0.27 -9.55 -9.61
CA ILE A 24 1.71 -9.30 -9.60
C ILE A 24 2.34 -9.78 -10.92
N GLY A 25 3.12 -8.90 -11.54
CA GLY A 25 3.81 -9.13 -12.81
C GLY A 25 2.93 -9.09 -14.06
N HIS A 26 1.60 -8.96 -13.93
CA HIS A 26 0.70 -9.02 -15.07
C HIS A 26 0.54 -7.67 -15.79
N PHE A 27 1.59 -7.17 -16.43
CA PHE A 27 1.60 -5.86 -17.08
C PHE A 27 0.48 -5.66 -18.12
N VAL A 28 0.00 -6.73 -18.78
CA VAL A 28 -1.14 -6.64 -19.72
C VAL A 28 -2.47 -6.35 -19.01
N GLU A 29 -2.67 -6.84 -17.77
CA GLU A 29 -3.86 -6.47 -16.99
C GLU A 29 -3.79 -4.98 -16.66
N SER A 30 -2.61 -4.48 -16.30
CA SER A 30 -2.41 -3.05 -16.06
C SER A 30 -2.61 -2.18 -17.30
N GLN A 31 -2.23 -2.66 -18.50
CA GLN A 31 -2.50 -1.95 -19.76
C GLN A 31 -4.01 -1.83 -20.03
N ILE A 32 -4.77 -2.89 -19.74
CA ILE A 32 -6.23 -2.84 -19.84
C ILE A 32 -6.81 -1.85 -18.84
N LEU A 33 -6.34 -1.87 -17.58
CA LEU A 33 -6.81 -0.96 -16.55
C LEU A 33 -6.49 0.52 -16.86
N GLU A 34 -5.30 0.79 -17.41
CA GLU A 34 -4.92 2.13 -17.88
C GLU A 34 -5.80 2.58 -19.05
N ALA A 35 -6.10 1.69 -20.00
CA ALA A 35 -7.04 1.98 -21.09
C ALA A 35 -8.49 2.21 -20.60
N CYS A 36 -8.87 1.64 -19.46
CA CYS A 36 -10.12 1.95 -18.76
C CYS A 36 -10.04 3.26 -17.95
N GLU A 37 -8.93 3.99 -18.02
CA GLU A 37 -8.66 5.26 -17.35
C GLU A 37 -8.86 5.17 -15.83
N ILE A 38 -8.44 4.06 -15.21
CA ILE A 38 -8.48 3.92 -13.74
C ILE A 38 -7.57 4.96 -13.09
N ASP A 39 -7.94 5.48 -11.92
CA ASP A 39 -7.13 6.50 -11.24
C ASP A 39 -5.85 5.93 -10.64
N TYR A 40 -5.91 4.69 -10.12
CA TYR A 40 -4.73 3.96 -9.63
C TYR A 40 -4.83 2.46 -9.92
N ILE A 41 -3.68 1.83 -10.16
CA ILE A 41 -3.55 0.38 -10.27
C ILE A 41 -2.90 -0.19 -9.01
N ASP A 42 -3.55 -1.13 -8.33
CA ASP A 42 -2.97 -1.87 -7.20
C ASP A 42 -2.41 -3.21 -7.70
N GLU A 43 -1.08 -3.28 -7.83
CA GLU A 43 -0.36 -4.53 -8.12
C GLU A 43 -0.37 -5.39 -6.86
N SER A 44 -1.32 -6.33 -6.80
CA SER A 44 -1.84 -6.84 -5.53
C SER A 44 -1.65 -8.33 -5.34
N GLU A 45 -0.93 -8.69 -4.28
CA GLU A 45 -0.74 -10.07 -3.79
C GLU A 45 -2.02 -10.77 -3.31
N VAL A 46 -3.12 -10.03 -3.14
CA VAL A 46 -4.45 -10.61 -2.86
C VAL A 46 -4.96 -11.42 -4.06
N LEU A 47 -4.49 -11.13 -5.28
CA LEU A 47 -4.77 -11.94 -6.46
C LEU A 47 -3.64 -12.96 -6.65
N THR A 48 -3.94 -14.09 -7.29
CA THR A 48 -2.93 -15.08 -7.68
C THR A 48 -1.85 -14.42 -8.54
N MET A 49 -0.57 -14.59 -8.20
CA MET A 49 0.53 -14.01 -8.97
C MET A 49 0.53 -14.53 -10.41
N ALA A 50 0.87 -13.66 -11.36
CA ALA A 50 1.04 -14.05 -12.76
C ALA A 50 2.52 -14.29 -13.10
N ASP A 51 3.42 -13.55 -12.46
CA ASP A 51 4.86 -13.77 -12.43
C ASP A 51 5.28 -13.81 -10.95
N ASP A 52 5.99 -14.87 -10.55
CA ASP A 52 6.46 -15.08 -9.18
C ASP A 52 7.88 -14.55 -8.93
N VAL A 53 8.54 -14.05 -9.98
CA VAL A 53 9.89 -13.49 -9.95
C VAL A 53 9.85 -11.97 -10.11
N ASN A 54 9.12 -11.45 -11.10
CA ASN A 54 9.16 -10.04 -11.49
C ASN A 54 7.85 -9.32 -11.20
N HIS A 55 7.97 -8.11 -10.64
CA HIS A 55 6.87 -7.16 -10.60
C HIS A 55 6.83 -6.34 -11.90
N ILE A 56 5.73 -5.64 -12.13
CA ILE A 56 5.54 -4.77 -13.29
C ILE A 56 6.57 -3.63 -13.26
N ASP A 57 7.16 -3.29 -14.42
CA ASP A 57 7.87 -2.03 -14.63
C ASP A 57 6.84 -0.89 -14.74
N LYS A 58 6.58 -0.25 -13.60
CA LYS A 58 5.51 0.75 -13.44
C LYS A 58 5.90 2.08 -14.08
N THR A 59 7.18 2.28 -14.41
CA THR A 59 7.68 3.49 -15.09
C THR A 59 7.20 3.61 -16.54
N LYS A 60 6.63 2.52 -17.09
CA LYS A 60 6.05 2.46 -18.44
C LYS A 60 4.60 2.90 -18.51
N PHE A 61 4.00 3.23 -17.38
CA PHE A 61 2.60 3.62 -17.26
C PHE A 61 2.48 5.08 -16.84
N THR A 62 1.41 5.72 -17.29
CA THR A 62 1.00 7.04 -16.82
C THR A 62 0.13 6.94 -15.57
N THR A 63 -0.68 5.87 -15.46
CA THR A 63 -1.48 5.61 -14.27
C THR A 63 -0.58 5.24 -13.08
N PRO A 64 -0.72 5.91 -11.92
CA PRO A 64 0.07 5.61 -10.72
C PRO A 64 -0.24 4.24 -10.12
N PHE A 65 0.78 3.60 -9.57
CA PHE A 65 0.67 2.29 -8.94
C PHE A 65 0.71 2.34 -7.41
N VAL A 66 -0.14 1.51 -6.81
CA VAL A 66 -0.09 1.12 -5.40
C VAL A 66 0.56 -0.26 -5.31
N CYS A 67 1.55 -0.43 -4.43
CA CYS A 67 2.16 -1.73 -4.18
C CYS A 67 2.18 -2.07 -2.69
N GLY A 68 2.04 -3.35 -2.37
CA GLY A 68 2.19 -3.84 -1.00
C GLY A 68 3.64 -4.04 -0.57
N CYS A 69 3.97 -3.78 0.70
CA CYS A 69 5.26 -4.11 1.31
C CYS A 69 5.13 -4.68 2.74
N ARG A 70 6.07 -5.52 3.16
CA ARG A 70 6.16 -6.07 4.53
C ARG A 70 7.29 -5.48 5.37
N ASN A 71 8.28 -4.91 4.70
CA ASN A 71 9.48 -4.31 5.27
C ASN A 71 9.99 -3.20 4.34
N LEU A 72 10.98 -2.43 4.81
CA LEU A 72 11.55 -1.31 4.09
C LEU A 72 12.26 -1.75 2.80
N GLY A 73 12.93 -2.91 2.80
CA GLY A 73 13.57 -3.44 1.60
C GLY A 73 12.57 -3.67 0.46
N GLU A 74 11.44 -4.33 0.74
CA GLU A 74 10.34 -4.50 -0.21
C GLU A 74 9.77 -3.14 -0.65
N ALA A 75 9.53 -2.23 0.28
CA ALA A 75 9.01 -0.90 -0.01
C ALA A 75 9.89 -0.15 -1.04
N LEU A 76 11.20 -0.11 -0.79
CA LEU A 76 12.14 0.61 -1.66
C LEU A 76 12.31 -0.07 -3.02
N ARG A 77 12.23 -1.40 -3.11
CA ARG A 77 12.20 -2.09 -4.42
C ARG A 77 10.94 -1.74 -5.22
N ARG A 78 9.76 -1.68 -4.59
CA ARG A 78 8.52 -1.28 -5.27
C ARG A 78 8.57 0.17 -5.77
N ILE A 79 9.12 1.07 -4.96
CA ILE A 79 9.35 2.47 -5.36
C ILE A 79 10.31 2.55 -6.55
N ALA A 80 11.40 1.78 -6.53
CA ALA A 80 12.38 1.74 -7.61
C ALA A 80 11.79 1.26 -8.95
N GLU A 81 10.81 0.36 -8.87
CA GLU A 81 10.05 -0.11 -10.03
C GLU A 81 8.96 0.87 -10.49
N GLY A 82 8.74 1.99 -9.78
CA GLY A 82 7.79 3.05 -10.15
C GLY A 82 6.49 3.10 -9.33
N ALA A 83 6.41 2.44 -8.16
CA ALA A 83 5.24 2.60 -7.29
C ALA A 83 5.14 4.04 -6.76
N ALA A 84 3.99 4.67 -6.97
CA ALA A 84 3.70 6.04 -6.52
C ALA A 84 3.08 6.07 -5.11
N MET A 85 2.65 4.91 -4.62
CA MET A 85 2.05 4.73 -3.30
C MET A 85 2.38 3.33 -2.78
N LEU A 86 2.55 3.24 -1.47
CA LEU A 86 2.72 1.98 -0.76
C LEU A 86 1.51 1.66 0.12
N ARG A 87 1.33 0.38 0.37
CA ARG A 87 0.51 -0.11 1.48
C ARG A 87 1.25 -1.16 2.28
N THR A 88 1.36 -1.00 3.59
CA THR A 88 1.89 -2.08 4.44
C THR A 88 0.89 -3.23 4.44
N LYS A 89 1.38 -4.43 4.09
CA LYS A 89 0.53 -5.60 3.95
C LYS A 89 -0.03 -6.00 5.31
N GLY A 90 -1.23 -6.52 5.30
CA GLY A 90 -1.82 -7.28 6.40
C GLY A 90 -2.45 -8.53 5.81
N GLU A 91 -3.23 -9.25 6.60
CA GLU A 91 -3.98 -10.38 6.09
C GLU A 91 -5.36 -9.89 5.63
N ALA A 92 -5.53 -9.75 4.32
CA ALA A 92 -6.80 -9.29 3.75
C ALA A 92 -7.90 -10.33 3.99
N GLY A 93 -9.05 -9.88 4.47
CA GLY A 93 -10.25 -10.72 4.63
C GLY A 93 -10.40 -11.45 5.97
N THR A 94 -9.40 -11.42 6.86
CA THR A 94 -9.48 -12.08 8.18
C THR A 94 -10.10 -11.21 9.26
N GLY A 95 -10.05 -9.88 9.10
CA GLY A 95 -10.45 -8.93 10.13
C GLY A 95 -9.48 -8.87 11.33
N ASN A 96 -8.28 -9.45 11.19
CA ASN A 96 -7.24 -9.41 12.21
C ASN A 96 -6.14 -8.41 11.82
N VAL A 97 -6.05 -7.29 12.54
CA VAL A 97 -5.11 -6.17 12.27
C VAL A 97 -3.64 -6.50 12.60
N VAL A 98 -3.36 -7.63 13.27
CA VAL A 98 -2.02 -7.94 13.80
C VAL A 98 -0.91 -7.91 12.74
N GLU A 99 -1.18 -8.39 11.53
CA GLU A 99 -0.21 -8.39 10.44
C GLU A 99 0.08 -6.99 9.92
N ALA A 100 -0.94 -6.13 9.84
CA ALA A 100 -0.78 -4.73 9.46
C ALA A 100 0.08 -3.98 10.50
N VAL A 101 -0.18 -4.22 11.79
CA VAL A 101 0.62 -3.67 12.89
C VAL A 101 2.07 -4.15 12.81
N ARG A 102 2.29 -5.44 12.56
CA ARG A 102 3.65 -6.03 12.44
C ARG A 102 4.44 -5.33 11.35
N HIS A 103 3.90 -5.28 10.12
CA HIS A 103 4.62 -4.72 8.99
C HIS A 103 4.78 -3.19 9.09
N ALA A 104 3.80 -2.46 9.61
CA ALA A 104 3.94 -1.03 9.90
C ALA A 104 5.08 -0.77 10.90
N ARG A 105 5.15 -1.54 11.99
CA ARG A 105 6.25 -1.43 12.97
C ARG A 105 7.60 -1.80 12.37
N THR A 106 7.68 -2.85 11.54
CA THR A 106 8.91 -3.24 10.85
C THR A 106 9.44 -2.11 9.99
N VAL A 107 8.61 -1.56 9.09
CA VAL A 107 8.99 -0.45 8.21
C VAL A 107 9.45 0.76 9.01
N GLN A 108 8.68 1.17 10.03
CA GLN A 108 9.02 2.33 10.87
C GLN A 108 10.30 2.13 11.69
N ALA A 109 10.55 0.91 12.18
CA ALA A 109 11.78 0.59 12.92
C ALA A 109 13.01 0.65 12.01
N GLU A 110 12.92 0.07 10.81
CA GLU A 110 14.02 0.08 9.82
C GLU A 110 14.31 1.51 9.34
N ILE A 111 13.28 2.35 9.12
CA ILE A 111 13.47 3.77 8.81
C ILE A 111 14.23 4.47 9.94
N LYS A 112 13.80 4.31 11.20
CA LYS A 112 14.47 4.91 12.36
C LYS A 112 15.92 4.46 12.50
N GLN A 113 16.21 3.18 12.23
CA GLN A 113 17.58 2.66 12.24
C GLN A 113 18.46 3.38 11.21
N LEU A 114 17.96 3.58 9.98
CA LEU A 114 18.70 4.30 8.95
C LEU A 114 19.03 5.74 9.35
N THR A 115 18.14 6.43 10.10
CA THR A 115 18.35 7.84 10.49
C THR A 115 19.50 8.07 11.46
N VAL A 116 20.01 7.02 12.10
CA VAL A 116 21.09 7.10 13.10
C VAL A 116 22.39 6.44 12.65
N MET A 117 22.41 5.83 11.45
CA MET A 117 23.61 5.24 10.86
C MET A 117 24.54 6.32 10.29
N SER A 118 25.84 6.05 10.28
CA SER A 118 26.80 6.90 9.55
C SER A 118 26.72 6.68 8.04
N GLU A 119 27.14 7.65 7.24
CA GLU A 119 26.99 7.60 5.78
C GLU A 119 27.69 6.40 5.11
N ASP A 120 28.79 5.93 5.70
CA ASP A 120 29.55 4.76 5.24
C ASP A 120 28.84 3.43 5.56
N GLU A 121 28.08 3.35 6.65
CA GLU A 121 27.27 2.17 7.00
C GLU A 121 26.10 1.96 6.03
N LEU A 122 25.61 3.04 5.39
CA LEU A 122 24.45 2.98 4.50
C LEU A 122 24.65 2.09 3.27
N PHE A 123 25.89 1.92 2.79
CA PHE A 123 26.19 1.00 1.69
C PHE A 123 25.90 -0.47 2.09
N VAL A 124 26.28 -0.85 3.31
CA VAL A 124 26.03 -2.18 3.86
C VAL A 124 24.55 -2.35 4.18
N ALA A 125 23.90 -1.31 4.73
CA ALA A 125 22.46 -1.32 4.98
C ALA A 125 21.67 -1.55 3.68
N ALA A 126 22.01 -0.87 2.58
CA ALA A 126 21.38 -1.08 1.28
C ALA A 126 21.55 -2.51 0.76
N LYS A 127 22.74 -3.10 0.93
CA LYS A 127 23.01 -4.50 0.59
C LYS A 127 22.12 -5.47 1.38
N HIS A 128 21.96 -5.27 2.69
CA HIS A 128 21.13 -6.14 3.54
C HIS A 128 19.63 -5.98 3.26
N LEU A 129 19.17 -4.74 3.06
CA LEU A 129 17.79 -4.46 2.66
C LEU A 129 17.47 -4.97 1.24
N GLN A 130 18.50 -5.26 0.45
CA GLN A 130 18.41 -5.55 -0.98
C GLN A 130 17.63 -4.43 -1.71
N ALA A 131 18.00 -3.18 -1.42
CA ALA A 131 17.32 -1.99 -1.89
C ALA A 131 18.31 -1.03 -2.59
N PRO A 132 17.84 -0.18 -3.51
CA PRO A 132 18.71 0.79 -4.16
C PRO A 132 19.32 1.76 -3.16
N TYR A 133 20.64 1.94 -3.23
CA TYR A 133 21.39 2.79 -2.30
C TYR A 133 20.85 4.23 -2.24
N GLU A 134 20.51 4.83 -3.38
CA GLU A 134 19.99 6.20 -3.43
C GLU A 134 18.68 6.36 -2.64
N LEU A 135 17.79 5.37 -2.72
CA LEU A 135 16.55 5.38 -1.94
C LEU A 135 16.82 5.15 -0.45
N VAL A 136 17.75 4.27 -0.09
CA VAL A 136 18.17 4.05 1.30
C VAL A 136 18.76 5.32 1.89
N LYS A 137 19.64 6.00 1.14
CA LYS A 137 20.24 7.29 1.53
C LYS A 137 19.19 8.38 1.68
N GLN A 138 18.23 8.47 0.76
CA GLN A 138 17.12 9.42 0.86
C GLN A 138 16.27 9.18 2.12
N VAL A 139 15.96 7.92 2.43
CA VAL A 139 15.20 7.56 3.64
C VAL A 139 16.00 7.87 4.91
N ALA A 140 17.30 7.56 4.93
CA ALA A 140 18.18 7.88 6.05
C ALA A 140 18.21 9.39 6.34
N SER A 141 18.30 10.20 5.28
CA SER A 141 18.32 11.67 5.40
C SER A 141 16.99 12.28 5.82
N THR A 142 15.87 11.79 5.27
CA THR A 142 14.55 12.41 5.49
C THR A 142 13.78 11.80 6.66
N GLY A 143 14.16 10.60 7.11
CA GLY A 143 13.42 9.81 8.11
C GLY A 143 12.04 9.39 7.65
N LYS A 144 11.77 9.36 6.34
CA LYS A 144 10.46 9.07 5.75
C LYS A 144 10.59 8.30 4.44
N LEU A 145 9.53 7.60 4.05
CA LEU A 145 9.40 7.05 2.70
C LEU A 145 9.19 8.20 1.70
N PRO A 146 9.69 8.08 0.45
CA PRO A 146 9.52 9.10 -0.58
C PRO A 146 8.11 9.13 -1.20
N VAL A 147 7.23 8.21 -0.80
CA VAL A 147 5.83 8.11 -1.24
C VAL A 147 4.93 7.87 -0.03
N VAL A 148 3.63 8.14 -0.18
CA VAL A 148 2.62 7.85 0.85
C VAL A 148 2.54 6.35 1.16
N ASN A 149 2.28 6.02 2.42
CA ASN A 149 2.19 4.66 2.90
C ASN A 149 0.93 4.44 3.74
N PHE A 150 0.01 3.62 3.23
CA PHE A 150 -1.26 3.31 3.91
C PHE A 150 -1.20 1.95 4.61
N ALA A 151 -1.96 1.76 5.67
CA ALA A 151 -2.15 0.42 6.23
C ALA A 151 -3.19 -0.35 5.43
N ALA A 152 -2.97 -1.65 5.17
CA ALA A 152 -3.96 -2.50 4.55
C ALA A 152 -4.04 -3.86 5.23
N GLY A 153 -5.20 -4.52 5.12
CA GLY A 153 -5.43 -5.87 5.66
C GLY A 153 -5.77 -5.84 7.16
N GLY A 154 -6.81 -6.58 7.55
CA GLY A 154 -7.16 -6.73 8.97
C GLY A 154 -7.88 -5.55 9.66
N VAL A 155 -7.89 -4.34 9.10
CA VAL A 155 -8.65 -3.19 9.67
C VAL A 155 -10.15 -3.49 9.61
N ALA A 156 -10.77 -3.73 10.76
CA ALA A 156 -12.18 -4.14 10.86
C ALA A 156 -13.03 -3.15 11.65
N THR A 157 -12.42 -2.40 12.58
CA THR A 157 -13.08 -1.47 13.48
C THR A 157 -12.53 -0.04 13.37
N PRO A 158 -13.27 0.98 13.83
CA PRO A 158 -12.76 2.33 13.95
C PRO A 158 -11.49 2.42 14.82
N ALA A 159 -11.40 1.61 15.88
CA ALA A 159 -10.23 1.55 16.74
C ALA A 159 -8.99 1.01 16.01
N ASP A 160 -9.15 -0.02 15.15
CA ASP A 160 -8.06 -0.52 14.31
C ASP A 160 -7.57 0.56 13.35
N ALA A 161 -8.49 1.33 12.75
CA ALA A 161 -8.13 2.41 11.85
C ALA A 161 -7.33 3.50 12.57
N ALA A 162 -7.81 3.97 13.73
CA ALA A 162 -7.10 4.95 14.55
C ALA A 162 -5.74 4.44 15.05
N LEU A 163 -5.66 3.15 15.43
CA LEU A 163 -4.40 2.50 15.80
C LEU A 163 -3.38 2.61 14.66
N MET A 164 -3.75 2.29 13.43
CA MET A 164 -2.84 2.37 12.30
C MET A 164 -2.38 3.80 12.02
N MET A 165 -3.26 4.80 12.15
CA MET A 165 -2.87 6.21 12.04
C MET A 165 -1.88 6.62 13.15
N GLN A 166 -2.09 6.20 14.40
CA GLN A 166 -1.16 6.47 15.50
C GLN A 166 0.20 5.76 15.35
N LEU A 167 0.27 4.67 14.57
CA LEU A 167 1.52 4.01 14.22
C LEU A 167 2.30 4.73 13.10
N GLY A 168 1.80 5.85 12.59
CA GLY A 168 2.49 6.70 11.61
C GLY A 168 2.18 6.34 10.16
N MET A 169 1.01 5.77 9.89
CA MET A 169 0.51 5.53 8.54
C MET A 169 -0.24 6.76 8.01
N ASP A 170 -0.18 6.99 6.70
CA ASP A 170 -0.80 8.17 6.05
C ASP A 170 -2.30 7.98 5.77
N GLY A 171 -2.80 6.75 5.92
CA GLY A 171 -4.19 6.37 5.68
C GLY A 171 -4.40 4.87 5.85
N VAL A 172 -5.62 4.40 5.60
CA VAL A 172 -5.98 2.97 5.71
C VAL A 172 -6.80 2.51 4.50
N PHE A 173 -6.54 1.30 4.04
CA PHE A 173 -7.41 0.55 3.14
C PHE A 173 -8.31 -0.37 3.94
N VAL A 174 -9.61 -0.33 3.65
CA VAL A 174 -10.59 -1.22 4.25
C VAL A 174 -11.29 -2.02 3.16
N GLY A 175 -11.34 -3.34 3.34
CA GLY A 175 -11.93 -4.25 2.37
C GLY A 175 -13.39 -4.57 2.65
N SER A 176 -13.81 -5.77 2.24
CA SER A 176 -15.19 -6.25 2.38
C SER A 176 -15.72 -6.32 3.82
N GLY A 177 -14.87 -6.13 4.84
CA GLY A 177 -15.29 -6.08 6.25
C GLY A 177 -16.31 -4.98 6.56
N ILE A 178 -16.37 -3.92 5.75
CA ILE A 178 -17.45 -2.92 5.79
C ILE A 178 -18.74 -3.55 5.23
N PHE A 179 -18.71 -4.05 4.00
CA PHE A 179 -19.88 -4.56 3.28
C PHE A 179 -20.45 -5.86 3.85
N LYS A 180 -19.66 -6.64 4.58
CA LYS A 180 -20.08 -7.85 5.31
C LYS A 180 -20.58 -7.57 6.72
N SER A 181 -20.61 -6.31 7.15
CA SER A 181 -21.13 -5.94 8.47
C SER A 181 -22.66 -5.78 8.45
N GLU A 182 -23.28 -5.84 9.63
CA GLU A 182 -24.74 -5.65 9.77
C GLU A 182 -25.22 -4.27 9.30
N LYS A 183 -24.38 -3.23 9.46
CA LYS A 183 -24.69 -1.85 9.10
C LYS A 183 -23.52 -1.20 8.33
N PRO A 184 -23.35 -1.53 7.04
CA PRO A 184 -22.20 -1.09 6.24
C PRO A 184 -22.01 0.43 6.19
N GLU A 185 -23.09 1.19 6.00
CA GLU A 185 -23.02 2.65 5.94
C GLU A 185 -22.52 3.27 7.26
N VAL A 186 -23.05 2.80 8.39
CA VAL A 186 -22.65 3.26 9.72
C VAL A 186 -21.19 2.91 9.99
N ARG A 187 -20.78 1.68 9.64
CA ARG A 187 -19.39 1.23 9.82
C ARG A 187 -18.42 2.03 8.96
N ALA A 188 -18.75 2.27 7.69
CA ALA A 188 -17.92 3.07 6.78
C ALA A 188 -17.72 4.50 7.33
N LYS A 189 -18.81 5.17 7.72
CA LYS A 189 -18.76 6.51 8.32
C LYS A 189 -17.91 6.53 9.59
N ALA A 190 -18.09 5.55 10.48
CA ALA A 190 -17.34 5.47 11.73
C ALA A 190 -15.82 5.30 11.51
N ILE A 191 -15.42 4.48 10.53
CA ILE A 191 -14.00 4.32 10.17
C ILE A 191 -13.42 5.62 9.60
N VAL A 192 -14.14 6.29 8.70
CA VAL A 192 -13.69 7.59 8.14
C VAL A 192 -13.49 8.63 9.25
N GLN A 193 -14.43 8.71 10.20
CA GLN A 193 -14.31 9.61 11.35
C GLN A 193 -13.13 9.24 12.24
N ALA A 194 -12.91 7.96 12.53
CA ALA A 194 -11.77 7.52 13.33
C ALA A 194 -10.41 7.80 12.67
N VAL A 195 -10.31 7.71 11.33
CA VAL A 195 -9.09 8.13 10.61
C VAL A 195 -8.89 9.64 10.70
N THR A 196 -9.97 10.42 10.59
CA THR A 196 -9.92 11.89 10.64
C THR A 196 -9.54 12.38 12.05
N HIS A 197 -10.09 11.74 13.08
CA HIS A 197 -10.00 12.14 14.48
C HIS A 197 -9.18 11.13 15.31
N TYR A 198 -8.14 10.52 14.74
CA TYR A 198 -7.43 9.39 15.35
C TYR A 198 -6.71 9.66 16.70
N LYS A 199 -6.73 10.92 17.18
CA LYS A 199 -6.14 11.36 18.47
C LYS A 199 -7.17 11.93 19.46
N ASP A 200 -8.45 11.96 19.08
CA ASP A 200 -9.58 12.36 19.92
C ASP A 200 -10.29 11.08 20.41
#